data_AF-A0A4R5VG61-F1
#
_entry.id   AF-A0A4R5VG61-F1
#
_cell.length_a   1.000
_cell.length_b   1.000
_cell.length_c   1.000
_cell.angle_alpha   90.00
_cell.angle_beta   90.00
_cell.angle_gamma   90.00
#
_symmetry.space_group_name_H-M   'P 1'
#
loop_
_entity.id
_entity.type
_entity.pdbx_description
1 polymer ?
#
loop_
_entity_poly.entity_id
_entity_poly.type
_entity_poly.pdbx_seq_one_letter_code
_entity_poly.pdbx_strand_id
1 'polypeptide(L)'
;MKQKRRAYYNENWFDFSEKVQRRDGYKCLKCGRKKGEVILQTHHKLYKRGLEVWEYPLSDCLTLCKGCHAEQHGIKEPSDGWTLISIDDLEGLYGICEKNGCGTEIRYEHLIYHPNFGYKTVGSTCVEFLTREDQLLSQDVLKVFKKISDFIQNSDWETAYTKNNKKYYFTTHLHHQIRIYGKDNFFAYQIALKQKGEKWFEFGDFIRATNKTFEQVKELGYIVLKGTITENEEEKDILRNIYKKIR
;
A
#
# COMPACT_ATOMS: atom_id res chain seq x y z
N MET A 1 9.84 -9.58 -18.80
CA MET A 1 8.53 -10.26 -18.65
C MET A 1 7.45 -9.22 -18.39
N LYS A 2 6.97 -8.60 -19.47
CA LYS A 2 5.82 -7.69 -19.50
C LYS A 2 4.59 -8.54 -19.82
N GLN A 3 3.77 -8.90 -18.83
CA GLN A 3 2.36 -9.32 -18.96
C GLN A 3 1.88 -10.01 -17.66
N LYS A 4 1.61 -9.25 -16.60
CA LYS A 4 0.75 -9.74 -15.50
C LYS A 4 -0.30 -8.73 -15.03
N ARG A 5 -0.40 -7.57 -15.70
CA ARG A 5 -1.44 -6.56 -15.42
C ARG A 5 -2.78 -6.83 -16.13
N ARG A 6 -2.93 -7.93 -16.89
CA ARG A 6 -4.14 -8.24 -17.68
C ARG A 6 -4.84 -9.57 -17.34
N ALA A 7 -4.39 -10.31 -16.31
CA ALA A 7 -5.02 -11.59 -15.95
C ALA A 7 -6.43 -11.43 -15.34
N TYR A 8 -6.70 -10.32 -14.64
CA TYR A 8 -7.99 -10.07 -13.98
C TYR A 8 -9.11 -9.56 -14.91
N TYR A 9 -8.76 -9.11 -16.12
CA TYR A 9 -9.68 -8.76 -17.21
C TYR A 9 -9.81 -9.90 -18.24
N ASN A 10 -9.33 -11.09 -17.89
CA ASN A 10 -9.42 -12.28 -18.73
C ASN A 10 -10.74 -12.98 -18.45
N GLU A 11 -11.52 -13.29 -19.50
CA GLU A 11 -12.77 -14.05 -19.41
C GLU A 11 -12.59 -15.35 -18.60
N ASN A 12 -11.43 -16.01 -18.76
CA ASN A 12 -11.11 -17.23 -18.01
C ASN A 12 -11.06 -17.00 -16.49
N TRP A 13 -10.55 -15.85 -16.04
CA TRP A 13 -10.56 -15.52 -14.61
C TRP A 13 -11.97 -15.17 -14.12
N PHE A 14 -12.75 -14.46 -14.93
CA PHE A 14 -14.12 -14.12 -14.58
C PHE A 14 -14.97 -15.37 -14.41
N ASP A 15 -14.94 -16.28 -15.39
CA ASP A 15 -15.65 -17.56 -15.36
C ASP A 15 -15.20 -18.44 -14.19
N PHE A 16 -13.89 -18.50 -13.94
CA PHE A 16 -13.34 -19.24 -12.83
C PHE A 16 -13.80 -18.67 -11.48
N SER A 17 -13.69 -17.36 -11.30
CA SER A 17 -14.10 -16.67 -10.08
C SER A 17 -15.61 -16.80 -9.86
N GLU A 18 -16.41 -16.74 -10.91
CA GLU A 18 -17.85 -16.99 -10.84
C GLU A 18 -18.15 -18.43 -10.40
N LYS A 19 -17.45 -19.45 -10.95
CA LYS A 19 -17.60 -20.84 -10.52
C LYS A 19 -17.26 -21.03 -9.03
N VAL A 20 -16.20 -20.40 -8.54
CA VAL A 20 -15.83 -20.44 -7.12
C VAL A 20 -16.90 -19.75 -6.26
N GLN A 21 -17.33 -18.55 -6.63
CA GLN A 21 -18.36 -17.80 -5.90
C GLN A 21 -19.70 -18.51 -5.89
N ARG A 22 -20.12 -19.09 -7.03
CA ARG A 22 -21.37 -19.84 -7.15
C ARG A 22 -21.36 -21.08 -6.27
N ARG A 23 -20.25 -21.84 -6.27
CA ARG A 23 -20.06 -23.00 -5.39
C ARG A 23 -20.21 -22.61 -3.92
N ASP A 24 -19.66 -21.46 -3.54
CA ASP A 24 -19.68 -20.96 -2.17
C ASP A 24 -20.99 -20.26 -1.80
N GLY A 25 -21.97 -20.23 -2.70
CA GLY A 25 -23.28 -19.61 -2.47
C GLY A 25 -23.22 -18.08 -2.44
N TYR A 26 -22.28 -17.48 -3.17
CA TYR A 26 -22.06 -16.03 -3.26
C TYR A 26 -21.94 -15.36 -1.89
N LYS A 27 -21.20 -16.01 -0.98
CA LYS A 27 -20.89 -15.48 0.34
C LYS A 27 -19.43 -15.70 0.70
N CYS A 28 -18.91 -14.81 1.53
CA CYS A 28 -17.62 -15.00 2.16
C CYS A 28 -17.66 -16.23 3.07
N LEU A 29 -16.81 -17.22 2.84
CA LEU A 29 -16.74 -18.44 3.65
C LEU A 29 -16.17 -18.19 5.06
N LYS A 30 -15.55 -17.02 5.30
CA LYS A 30 -15.02 -16.65 6.61
C LYS A 30 -16.01 -15.86 7.47
N CYS A 31 -16.64 -14.83 6.92
CA CYS A 31 -17.52 -13.93 7.70
C CYS A 31 -19.00 -14.03 7.31
N GLY A 32 -19.37 -14.85 6.33
CA GLY A 32 -20.77 -15.09 5.94
C GLY A 32 -21.44 -14.00 5.10
N ARG A 33 -20.85 -12.80 5.00
CA ARG A 33 -21.38 -11.67 4.20
C ARG A 33 -21.58 -12.04 2.73
N LYS A 34 -22.68 -11.57 2.14
CA LYS A 34 -23.15 -11.97 0.80
C LYS A 34 -22.73 -10.98 -0.29
N LYS A 35 -22.79 -11.44 -1.55
CA LYS A 35 -22.67 -10.59 -2.73
C LYS A 35 -23.77 -9.53 -2.71
N GLY A 36 -23.38 -8.25 -2.78
CA GLY A 36 -24.27 -7.10 -2.59
C GLY A 36 -23.96 -6.31 -1.32
N GLU A 37 -23.55 -6.98 -0.24
CA GLU A 37 -23.07 -6.34 1.00
C GLU A 37 -21.56 -6.04 0.92
N VAL A 38 -20.82 -6.88 0.19
CA VAL A 38 -19.37 -6.80 0.09
C VAL A 38 -18.86 -7.23 -1.29
N ILE A 39 -17.66 -6.74 -1.63
CA ILE A 39 -16.92 -7.25 -2.79
C ILE A 39 -16.32 -8.61 -2.43
N LEU A 40 -16.77 -9.63 -3.15
CA LEU A 40 -16.26 -11.00 -3.04
C LEU A 40 -15.08 -11.21 -3.99
N GLN A 41 -14.10 -11.96 -3.52
CA GLN A 41 -12.87 -12.29 -4.23
C GLN A 41 -12.55 -13.76 -4.06
N THR A 42 -11.99 -14.35 -5.11
CA THR A 42 -11.47 -15.72 -5.08
C THR A 42 -10.06 -15.70 -4.48
N HIS A 43 -9.91 -16.39 -3.36
CA HIS A 43 -8.66 -16.61 -2.66
C HIS A 43 -8.07 -17.97 -3.04
N HIS A 44 -6.82 -18.02 -3.45
CA HIS A 44 -6.07 -19.28 -3.58
C HIS A 44 -5.44 -19.64 -2.24
N LYS A 45 -5.75 -20.83 -1.70
CA LYS A 45 -5.20 -21.31 -0.42
C LYS A 45 -3.68 -21.47 -0.47
N LEU A 46 -3.15 -21.85 -1.64
CA LEU A 46 -1.74 -22.09 -1.89
C LEU A 46 -1.40 -21.68 -3.32
N TYR A 47 -0.24 -21.07 -3.53
CA TYR A 47 0.28 -20.80 -4.86
C TYR A 47 1.15 -21.97 -5.35
N LYS A 48 0.83 -22.51 -6.54
CA LYS A 48 1.60 -23.55 -7.24
C LYS A 48 2.33 -22.94 -8.43
N ARG A 49 3.60 -23.33 -8.63
CA ARG A 49 4.40 -22.84 -9.76
C ARG A 49 3.91 -23.45 -11.08
N GLY A 50 3.86 -22.65 -12.13
CA GLY A 50 3.51 -23.10 -13.48
C GLY A 50 2.02 -23.17 -13.79
N LEU A 51 1.15 -22.74 -12.87
CA LEU A 51 -0.29 -22.61 -13.11
C LEU A 51 -0.70 -21.14 -13.23
N GLU A 52 -1.56 -20.86 -14.20
CA GLU A 52 -2.32 -19.62 -14.28
C GLU A 52 -3.39 -19.55 -13.20
N VAL A 53 -3.86 -18.34 -12.88
CA VAL A 53 -4.74 -18.11 -11.71
C VAL A 53 -6.11 -18.79 -11.81
N TRP A 54 -6.58 -19.17 -13.01
CA TRP A 54 -7.81 -19.91 -13.25
C TRP A 54 -7.62 -21.42 -13.46
N GLU A 55 -6.37 -21.92 -13.45
CA GLU A 55 -6.06 -23.34 -13.65
C GLU A 55 -6.05 -24.15 -12.33
N TYR A 56 -6.32 -23.48 -11.20
CA TYR A 56 -6.38 -24.13 -9.90
C TYR A 56 -7.65 -24.98 -9.77
N PRO A 57 -7.61 -26.14 -9.10
CA PRO A 57 -8.82 -26.86 -8.77
C PRO A 57 -9.66 -26.00 -7.83
N LEU A 58 -10.99 -26.00 -8.00
CA LEU A 58 -11.89 -25.18 -7.17
C LEU A 58 -11.66 -25.44 -5.67
N SER A 59 -11.38 -26.68 -5.26
CA SER A 59 -11.08 -27.08 -3.88
C SER A 59 -9.93 -26.30 -3.24
N ASP A 60 -8.99 -25.78 -4.04
CA ASP A 60 -7.85 -24.97 -3.59
C ASP A 60 -8.19 -23.48 -3.52
N CYS A 61 -9.46 -23.12 -3.79
CA CYS A 61 -9.95 -21.76 -3.77
C CYS A 61 -11.08 -21.56 -2.75
N LEU A 62 -11.20 -20.34 -2.24
CA LEU A 62 -12.26 -19.90 -1.33
C LEU A 62 -12.84 -18.57 -1.80
N THR A 63 -14.14 -18.38 -1.62
CA THR A 63 -14.75 -17.05 -1.72
C THR A 63 -14.58 -16.30 -0.42
N LEU A 64 -13.87 -15.17 -0.46
CA LEU A 64 -13.69 -14.28 0.69
C LEU A 64 -14.11 -12.86 0.33
N CYS A 65 -14.60 -12.09 1.29
CA CYS A 65 -14.70 -10.64 1.08
C CYS A 65 -13.30 -10.01 1.05
N LYS A 66 -13.16 -8.84 0.44
CA LYS A 66 -11.89 -8.08 0.36
C LYS A 66 -11.13 -8.03 1.70
N GLY A 67 -11.84 -7.77 2.81
CA GLY A 67 -11.25 -7.71 4.15
C GLY A 67 -10.70 -9.06 4.63
N CYS A 68 -11.51 -10.13 4.57
CA CYS A 68 -11.05 -11.48 4.94
C CYS A 68 -9.95 -11.99 4.01
N HIS A 69 -9.98 -11.58 2.73
CA HIS A 69 -8.95 -11.92 1.76
C HIS A 69 -7.60 -11.29 2.12
N ALA A 70 -7.58 -9.99 2.46
CA ALA A 70 -6.38 -9.30 2.93
C ALA A 70 -5.80 -9.95 4.20
N GLU A 71 -6.67 -10.37 5.13
CA GLU A 71 -6.27 -11.04 6.37
C GLU A 71 -5.59 -12.40 6.12
N GLN A 72 -6.03 -13.17 5.11
CA GLN A 72 -5.35 -14.44 4.72
C GLN A 72 -3.95 -14.21 4.16
N HIS A 73 -3.70 -13.04 3.57
CA HIS A 73 -2.36 -12.64 3.15
C HIS A 73 -1.53 -12.04 4.30
N GLY A 74 -2.00 -12.15 5.56
CA GLY A 74 -1.30 -11.66 6.74
C GLY A 74 -1.40 -10.15 6.94
N ILE A 75 -2.22 -9.46 6.15
CA ILE A 75 -2.44 -8.01 6.28
C ILE A 75 -3.63 -7.81 7.22
N LYS A 76 -3.34 -7.70 8.53
CA LYS A 76 -4.35 -7.35 9.54
C LYS A 76 -4.49 -5.84 9.62
N GLU A 77 -5.73 -5.39 9.69
CA GLU A 77 -6.03 -3.99 9.99
C GLU A 77 -5.53 -3.65 11.40
N PRO A 78 -4.62 -2.66 11.53
CA PRO A 78 -4.19 -2.17 12.83
C PRO A 78 -5.37 -1.60 13.62
N SER A 79 -5.41 -1.84 14.93
CA SER A 79 -6.43 -1.30 15.83
C SER A 79 -6.21 0.18 16.19
N ASP A 80 -5.02 0.69 15.91
CA ASP A 80 -4.46 1.96 16.36
C ASP A 80 -3.32 2.39 15.41
N GLY A 81 -2.70 3.55 15.65
CA GLY A 81 -1.59 4.08 14.86
C GLY A 81 -2.00 4.67 13.50
N TRP A 82 -3.28 4.93 13.30
CA TRP A 82 -3.80 5.57 12.08
C TRP A 82 -3.71 7.07 12.20
N THR A 83 -3.30 7.72 11.10
CA THR A 83 -3.18 9.17 10.92
C THR A 83 -4.33 9.75 10.10
N LEU A 84 -5.09 10.72 10.62
CA LEU A 84 -6.09 11.47 9.85
C LEU A 84 -5.43 12.42 8.84
N ILE A 85 -5.81 12.30 7.56
CA ILE A 85 -5.24 13.03 6.42
C ILE A 85 -6.17 14.14 5.93
N SER A 86 -7.44 13.84 5.70
CA SER A 86 -8.45 14.80 5.27
C SER A 86 -9.84 14.43 5.75
N ILE A 87 -10.72 15.42 5.75
CA ILE A 87 -12.15 15.26 5.97
C ILE A 87 -12.86 15.91 4.79
N ASP A 88 -13.68 15.13 4.09
CA ASP A 88 -14.45 15.60 2.94
C ASP A 88 -15.95 15.43 3.24
N ASP A 89 -16.77 16.47 3.01
CA ASP A 89 -18.24 16.40 3.13
C ASP A 89 -18.84 16.07 1.77
N LEU A 90 -19.52 14.93 1.68
CA LEU A 90 -20.17 14.47 0.45
C LEU A 90 -21.56 15.09 0.25
N GLU A 91 -22.00 15.98 1.14
CA GLU A 91 -23.33 16.63 1.14
C GLU A 91 -24.52 15.65 1.34
N GLY A 92 -24.24 14.35 1.44
CA GLY A 92 -25.19 13.26 1.63
C GLY A 92 -24.49 11.96 2.02
N LEU A 93 -25.24 10.91 2.37
CA LEU A 93 -24.72 9.60 2.78
C LEU A 93 -24.22 8.77 1.58
N TYR A 94 -23.23 9.30 0.86
CA TYR A 94 -22.72 8.68 -0.37
C TYR A 94 -21.42 7.89 -0.15
N GLY A 95 -20.74 8.10 0.97
CA GLY A 95 -19.50 7.41 1.31
C GLY A 95 -19.77 6.10 2.03
N ILE A 96 -18.77 5.22 2.09
CA ILE A 96 -18.85 3.95 2.83
C ILE A 96 -17.64 3.82 3.75
N CYS A 97 -17.88 3.58 5.03
CA CYS A 97 -16.81 3.35 6.01
C CYS A 97 -16.09 2.04 5.74
N GLU A 98 -14.81 2.12 5.42
CA GLU A 98 -13.98 0.97 5.05
C GLU A 98 -13.35 0.24 6.25
N LYS A 99 -13.57 0.71 7.50
CA LYS A 99 -13.11 0.00 8.71
C LYS A 99 -13.66 -1.42 8.70
N ASN A 100 -12.80 -2.41 8.90
CA ASN A 100 -13.23 -3.81 8.90
C ASN A 100 -14.31 -4.04 9.98
N GLY A 101 -15.45 -4.56 9.54
CA GLY A 101 -16.63 -4.79 10.38
C GLY A 101 -17.58 -3.60 10.53
N CYS A 102 -17.32 -2.45 9.92
CA CYS A 102 -18.23 -1.29 9.94
C CYS A 102 -19.14 -1.24 8.70
N GLY A 103 -18.65 -0.73 7.56
CA GLY A 103 -19.42 -0.68 6.31
C GLY A 103 -20.60 0.30 6.33
N THR A 104 -20.71 1.17 7.33
CA THR A 104 -21.78 2.16 7.45
C THR A 104 -21.67 3.23 6.36
N GLU A 105 -22.79 3.66 5.81
CA GLU A 105 -22.86 4.82 4.91
C GLU A 105 -22.50 6.10 5.67
N ILE A 106 -21.66 6.94 5.08
CA ILE A 106 -21.09 8.11 5.73
C ILE A 106 -21.26 9.35 4.85
N ARG A 107 -21.55 10.47 5.49
CA ARG A 107 -21.55 11.80 4.86
C ARG A 107 -20.16 12.40 4.83
N TYR A 108 -19.43 12.22 5.92
CA TYR A 108 -18.08 12.75 6.10
C TYR A 108 -17.07 11.63 5.88
N GLU A 109 -16.32 11.72 4.79
CA GLU A 109 -15.20 10.84 4.51
C GLU A 109 -13.97 11.30 5.29
N HIS A 110 -13.52 10.48 6.22
CA HIS A 110 -12.28 10.72 6.95
C HIS A 110 -11.20 9.83 6.33
N LEU A 111 -10.35 10.43 5.50
CA LEU A 111 -9.21 9.73 4.91
C LEU A 111 -8.15 9.55 5.99
N ILE A 112 -7.84 8.31 6.35
CA ILE A 112 -6.84 7.94 7.34
C ILE A 112 -5.71 7.12 6.69
N TYR A 113 -4.53 7.12 7.28
CA TYR A 113 -3.34 6.42 6.78
C TYR A 113 -2.66 5.65 7.91
N HIS A 114 -2.18 4.43 7.65
CA HIS A 114 -1.32 3.71 8.59
C HIS A 114 -0.09 3.14 7.87
N PRO A 115 1.13 3.25 8.43
CA PRO A 115 2.38 2.81 7.79
C PRO A 115 2.40 1.35 7.30
N ASN A 116 1.84 0.45 8.11
CA ASN A 116 1.75 -0.97 7.79
C ASN A 116 0.51 -1.38 6.98
N PHE A 117 -0.41 -0.46 6.65
CA PHE A 117 -1.68 -0.79 6.00
C PHE A 117 -1.99 0.07 4.76
N GLY A 118 -1.65 1.36 4.77
CA GLY A 118 -1.95 2.34 3.71
C GLY A 118 -3.14 3.23 4.06
N TYR A 119 -3.73 3.84 3.03
CA TYR A 119 -4.88 4.73 3.15
C TYR A 119 -6.18 3.95 3.34
N LYS A 120 -7.14 4.58 4.02
CA LYS A 120 -8.48 4.07 4.22
C LYS A 120 -9.45 5.23 4.45
N THR A 121 -10.67 5.11 3.97
CA THR A 121 -11.74 6.07 4.28
C THR A 121 -12.65 5.52 5.37
N VAL A 122 -12.87 6.28 6.45
CA VAL A 122 -13.74 5.85 7.55
C VAL A 122 -14.75 6.94 7.95
N GLY A 123 -15.79 6.55 8.67
CA GLY A 123 -16.74 7.49 9.28
C GLY A 123 -16.24 8.07 10.60
N SER A 124 -16.93 9.10 11.09
CA SER A 124 -16.59 9.89 12.29
C SER A 124 -16.31 9.04 13.54
N THR A 125 -17.16 8.05 13.82
CA THR A 125 -16.97 7.15 14.97
C THR A 125 -15.75 6.24 14.82
N CYS A 126 -15.42 5.85 13.59
CA CYS A 126 -14.32 4.95 13.29
C CYS A 126 -12.98 5.67 13.28
N VAL A 127 -12.92 6.90 12.77
CA VAL A 127 -11.71 7.72 12.88
C VAL A 127 -11.37 7.95 14.34
N GLU A 128 -12.32 8.38 15.18
CA GLU A 128 -12.08 8.62 16.61
C GLU A 128 -11.49 7.42 17.35
N PHE A 129 -11.88 6.20 16.98
CA PHE A 129 -11.34 4.98 17.56
C PHE A 129 -9.93 4.66 17.06
N LEU A 130 -9.70 4.81 15.75
CA LEU A 130 -8.44 4.44 15.08
C LEU A 130 -7.33 5.47 15.28
N THR A 131 -7.70 6.73 15.51
CA THR A 131 -6.81 7.89 15.61
C THR A 131 -6.71 8.43 17.05
N ARG A 132 -6.99 7.61 18.08
CA ARG A 132 -6.90 8.07 19.50
C ARG A 132 -5.50 8.59 19.85
N GLU A 133 -4.45 8.02 19.27
CA GLU A 133 -3.09 8.52 19.41
C GLU A 133 -2.84 9.80 18.58
N ASP A 134 -3.58 10.02 17.49
CA ASP A 134 -3.45 11.22 16.65
C ASP A 134 -3.98 12.50 17.27
N GLN A 135 -4.86 12.42 18.27
CA GLN A 135 -5.26 13.63 19.00
C GLN A 135 -4.03 14.37 19.59
N LEU A 136 -2.88 13.69 19.65
CA LEU A 136 -1.58 14.22 20.08
C LEU A 136 -0.61 14.52 18.92
N LEU A 137 -0.96 14.27 17.65
CA LEU A 137 -0.07 14.57 16.52
C LEU A 137 -0.10 16.07 16.19
N SER A 138 1.09 16.66 16.08
CA SER A 138 1.24 18.06 15.71
C SER A 138 0.93 18.29 14.22
N GLN A 139 0.56 19.53 13.87
CA GLN A 139 0.35 19.94 12.48
C GLN A 139 1.57 19.64 11.59
N ASP A 140 2.77 19.66 12.13
CA ASP A 140 4.00 19.42 11.38
C ASP A 140 4.19 17.95 11.01
N VAL A 141 3.73 17.02 11.88
CA VAL A 141 3.70 15.60 11.52
C VAL A 141 2.73 15.34 10.38
N LEU A 142 1.55 15.96 10.40
CA LEU A 142 0.56 15.82 9.33
C LEU A 142 1.07 16.38 8.00
N LYS A 143 1.76 17.52 8.00
CA LYS A 143 2.40 18.08 6.80
C LYS A 143 3.42 17.10 6.21
N VAL A 144 4.20 16.41 7.03
CA VAL A 144 5.18 15.42 6.56
C VAL A 144 4.48 14.21 5.95
N PHE A 145 3.43 13.67 6.57
CA PHE A 145 2.67 12.56 6.00
C PHE A 145 2.04 12.93 4.66
N LYS A 146 1.48 14.13 4.53
CA LYS A 146 0.93 14.61 3.25
C LYS A 146 2.01 14.66 2.16
N LYS A 147 3.20 15.20 2.45
CA LYS A 147 4.33 15.22 1.50
C LYS A 147 4.76 13.82 1.07
N ILE A 148 4.70 12.83 1.97
CA ILE A 148 5.02 11.42 1.65
C ILE A 148 3.93 10.87 0.73
N SER A 149 2.66 11.03 1.08
CA SER A 149 1.51 10.62 0.27
C SER A 149 1.59 11.17 -1.15
N ASP A 150 1.73 12.50 -1.27
CA ASP A 150 1.77 13.20 -2.54
C ASP A 150 2.91 12.68 -3.40
N PHE A 151 4.07 12.38 -2.81
CA PHE A 151 5.18 11.79 -3.55
C PHE A 151 4.86 10.38 -4.05
N ILE A 152 4.29 9.51 -3.22
CA ILE A 152 4.00 8.12 -3.62
C ILE A 152 2.96 8.06 -4.73
N GLN A 153 1.95 8.93 -4.67
CA GLN A 153 0.87 8.97 -5.66
C GLN A 153 1.32 9.60 -6.99
N ASN A 154 2.13 10.65 -6.94
CA ASN A 154 2.46 11.47 -8.12
C ASN A 154 3.87 11.23 -8.68
N SER A 155 4.69 10.37 -8.07
CA SER A 155 6.03 10.05 -8.61
C SER A 155 5.96 9.03 -9.75
N ASP A 156 6.63 9.35 -10.84
CA ASP A 156 6.84 8.43 -11.95
C ASP A 156 8.04 7.52 -11.66
N TRP A 157 7.82 6.21 -11.81
CA TRP A 157 8.85 5.19 -11.60
C TRP A 157 9.24 4.52 -12.90
N GLU A 158 10.51 4.67 -13.24
CA GLU A 158 11.13 4.08 -14.42
C GLU A 158 11.87 2.79 -14.09
N THR A 159 12.21 2.02 -15.13
CA THR A 159 13.01 0.81 -15.00
C THR A 159 14.30 0.92 -15.79
N ALA A 160 15.42 0.57 -15.17
CA ALA A 160 16.73 0.53 -15.80
C ALA A 160 17.50 -0.74 -15.40
N TYR A 161 18.69 -0.93 -15.97
CA TYR A 161 19.54 -2.09 -15.74
C TYR A 161 20.94 -1.63 -15.32
N THR A 162 21.53 -2.32 -14.34
CA THR A 162 22.92 -2.08 -13.96
C THR A 162 23.89 -2.60 -15.03
N LYS A 163 25.18 -2.27 -14.93
CA LYS A 163 26.23 -2.82 -15.80
C LYS A 163 26.25 -4.35 -15.85
N ASN A 164 25.84 -5.00 -14.76
CA ASN A 164 25.75 -6.46 -14.66
C ASN A 164 24.35 -6.99 -15.05
N ASN A 165 23.59 -6.23 -15.84
CA ASN A 165 22.26 -6.54 -16.34
C ASN A 165 21.21 -6.83 -15.24
N LYS A 166 21.39 -6.29 -14.03
CA LYS A 166 20.40 -6.40 -12.95
C LYS A 166 19.36 -5.29 -13.09
N LYS A 167 18.09 -5.65 -13.17
CA LYS A 167 16.98 -4.68 -13.23
C LYS A 167 16.85 -3.94 -11.91
N TYR A 168 16.60 -2.64 -11.97
CA TYR A 168 16.20 -1.80 -10.85
C TYR A 168 15.11 -0.81 -11.28
N TYR A 169 14.36 -0.32 -10.29
CA TYR A 169 13.35 0.72 -10.44
C TYR A 169 13.94 2.02 -9.89
N PHE A 170 13.62 3.15 -10.49
CA PHE A 170 14.05 4.43 -9.94
C PHE A 170 13.06 5.53 -10.23
N THR A 171 13.13 6.57 -9.42
CA THR A 171 12.46 7.85 -9.65
C THR A 171 13.41 8.98 -9.30
N THR A 172 13.15 10.15 -9.86
CA THR A 172 13.93 11.36 -9.58
C THR A 172 13.06 12.33 -8.80
N HIS A 173 13.56 12.78 -7.64
CA HIS A 173 12.93 13.83 -6.85
C HIS A 173 13.88 15.02 -6.77
N LEU A 174 13.44 16.18 -7.24
CA LEU A 174 14.30 17.33 -7.55
C LEU A 174 15.39 16.93 -8.56
N HIS A 175 16.59 16.63 -8.07
CA HIS A 175 17.72 16.17 -8.89
C HIS A 175 18.40 14.92 -8.29
N HIS A 176 17.86 14.40 -7.17
CA HIS A 176 18.31 13.18 -6.51
C HIS A 176 17.51 11.98 -7.01
N GLN A 177 18.06 10.78 -6.87
CA GLN A 177 17.39 9.55 -7.26
C GLN A 177 17.19 8.61 -6.08
N ILE A 178 16.02 7.96 -6.09
CA ILE A 178 15.74 6.79 -5.26
C ILE A 178 15.81 5.59 -6.19
N ARG A 179 16.63 4.59 -5.86
CA ARG A 179 16.77 3.36 -6.65
C ARG A 179 16.35 2.16 -5.82
N ILE A 180 15.50 1.31 -6.36
CA ILE A 180 14.98 0.10 -5.71
C ILE A 180 15.37 -1.12 -6.54
N TYR A 181 15.95 -2.10 -5.86
CA TYR A 181 16.45 -3.36 -6.38
C TYR A 181 15.69 -4.52 -5.74
N GLY A 182 15.62 -5.66 -6.44
CA GLY A 182 14.98 -6.86 -5.91
C GLY A 182 13.52 -7.02 -6.36
N LYS A 183 12.86 -8.04 -5.80
CA LYS A 183 11.50 -8.48 -6.15
C LYS A 183 10.91 -9.35 -5.04
N ASP A 184 9.62 -9.65 -5.13
CA ASP A 184 8.93 -10.65 -4.31
C ASP A 184 9.17 -10.47 -2.79
N ASN A 185 8.99 -9.23 -2.30
CA ASN A 185 9.21 -8.81 -0.90
C ASN A 185 10.66 -8.83 -0.39
N PHE A 186 11.63 -9.14 -1.25
CA PHE A 186 13.06 -9.00 -0.97
C PHE A 186 13.59 -7.81 -1.76
N PHE A 187 13.43 -6.61 -1.18
CA PHE A 187 13.91 -5.39 -1.78
C PHE A 187 15.16 -4.86 -1.08
N ALA A 188 15.94 -4.09 -1.81
CA ALA A 188 16.92 -3.17 -1.26
C ALA A 188 16.77 -1.84 -1.99
N TYR A 189 17.02 -0.73 -1.31
CA TYR A 189 16.99 0.59 -1.94
C TYR A 189 18.26 1.37 -1.63
N GLN A 190 18.56 2.34 -2.49
CA GLN A 190 19.75 3.16 -2.42
C GLN A 190 19.38 4.59 -2.80
N ILE A 191 19.90 5.55 -2.04
CA ILE A 191 19.75 6.97 -2.35
C ILE A 191 20.98 7.43 -3.14
N ALA A 192 20.73 8.09 -4.27
CA ALA A 192 21.76 8.68 -5.11
C ALA A 192 21.58 10.21 -5.07
N LEU A 193 22.46 10.88 -4.33
CA LEU A 193 22.48 12.32 -4.24
C LEU A 193 23.21 12.91 -5.44
N LYS A 194 22.90 14.16 -5.76
CA LYS A 194 23.48 14.86 -6.90
C LYS A 194 23.62 16.30 -6.48
N GLN A 195 24.75 16.93 -6.78
CA GLN A 195 24.87 18.37 -6.63
C GLN A 195 24.40 19.06 -7.90
N LYS A 196 23.78 20.24 -7.75
CA LYS A 196 23.28 20.99 -8.89
C LYS A 196 24.44 21.44 -9.78
N GLY A 197 24.43 21.03 -11.05
CA GLY A 197 25.49 21.33 -12.02
C GLY A 197 26.45 20.17 -12.30
N GLU A 198 26.46 19.14 -11.45
CA GLU A 198 27.30 17.96 -11.68
C GLU A 198 26.64 16.95 -12.62
N LYS A 199 27.47 16.13 -13.29
CA LYS A 199 26.99 15.05 -14.16
C LYS A 199 26.83 13.72 -13.44
N TRP A 200 27.53 13.52 -12.34
CA TRP A 200 27.56 12.27 -11.57
C TRP A 200 26.65 12.32 -10.34
N PHE A 201 26.41 11.14 -9.76
CA PHE A 201 25.68 10.97 -8.51
C PHE A 201 26.63 10.44 -7.43
N GLU A 202 26.44 10.90 -6.21
CA GLU A 202 27.00 10.31 -5.00
C GLU A 202 26.05 9.21 -4.51
N PHE A 203 26.53 7.96 -4.52
CA PHE A 203 25.72 6.80 -4.17
C PHE A 203 25.88 6.45 -2.70
N GLY A 204 24.77 6.47 -1.96
CA GLY A 204 24.73 5.99 -0.57
C GLY A 204 24.73 4.45 -0.47
N ASP A 205 24.57 3.94 0.75
CA ASP A 205 24.53 2.51 1.03
C ASP A 205 23.27 1.82 0.51
N PHE A 206 23.38 0.50 0.30
CA PHE A 206 22.23 -0.35 0.03
C PHE A 206 21.50 -0.71 1.32
N ILE A 207 20.29 -0.20 1.49
CA ILE A 207 19.45 -0.48 2.64
C ILE A 207 18.51 -1.63 2.30
N ARG A 208 18.59 -2.73 3.04
CA ARG A 208 17.72 -3.90 2.86
C ARG A 208 16.33 -3.64 3.45
N ALA A 209 15.29 -3.97 2.68
CA ALA A 209 13.89 -3.89 3.06
C ALA A 209 13.21 -5.23 2.75
N THR A 210 13.40 -6.21 3.64
CA THR A 210 12.79 -7.54 3.56
C THR A 210 11.37 -7.53 4.10
N ASN A 211 10.50 -8.37 3.55
CA ASN A 211 9.08 -8.46 3.93
C ASN A 211 8.31 -7.13 3.76
N LYS A 212 8.73 -6.30 2.80
CA LYS A 212 8.05 -5.04 2.45
C LYS A 212 7.48 -5.11 1.05
N THR A 213 6.32 -4.50 0.86
CA THR A 213 5.74 -4.30 -0.48
C THR A 213 6.53 -3.25 -1.25
N PHE A 214 6.37 -3.21 -2.57
CA PHE A 214 7.07 -2.22 -3.39
C PHE A 214 6.72 -0.78 -2.98
N GLU A 215 5.45 -0.48 -2.68
CA GLU A 215 5.01 0.85 -2.23
C GLU A 215 5.65 1.25 -0.89
N GLN A 216 5.74 0.32 0.07
CA GLN A 216 6.43 0.57 1.34
C GLN A 216 7.92 0.88 1.14
N VAL A 217 8.57 0.27 0.15
CA VAL A 217 9.98 0.55 -0.16
C VAL A 217 10.14 1.91 -0.83
N LYS A 218 9.18 2.33 -1.68
CA LYS A 218 9.17 3.70 -2.23
C LYS A 218 9.07 4.73 -1.11
N GLU A 219 8.18 4.48 -0.14
CA GLU A 219 8.00 5.33 1.02
C GLU A 219 9.27 5.43 1.87
N LEU A 220 9.86 4.28 2.24
CA LEU A 220 11.14 4.25 2.95
C LEU A 220 12.24 4.99 2.18
N GLY A 221 12.29 4.83 0.86
CA GLY A 221 13.23 5.54 -0.01
C GLY A 221 13.03 7.05 0.02
N TYR A 222 11.79 7.52 -0.03
CA TYR A 222 11.48 8.94 0.03
C TYR A 222 11.76 9.54 1.39
N ILE A 223 11.40 8.85 2.48
CA ILE A 223 11.67 9.29 3.85
C ILE A 223 13.18 9.47 4.07
N VAL A 224 14.00 8.49 3.66
CA VAL A 224 15.46 8.60 3.77
C VAL A 224 16.00 9.72 2.89
N LEU A 225 15.55 9.85 1.65
CA LEU A 225 15.98 10.94 0.78
C LEU A 225 15.64 12.30 1.41
N LYS A 226 14.38 12.52 1.80
CA LYS A 226 13.93 13.78 2.41
C LYS A 226 14.65 14.09 3.71
N GLY A 227 14.84 13.11 4.58
CA GLY A 227 15.58 13.28 5.83
C GLY A 227 17.06 13.61 5.62
N THR A 228 17.61 13.23 4.47
CA THR A 228 18.99 13.53 4.07
C THR A 228 19.14 14.94 3.49
N ILE A 229 18.15 15.42 2.72
CA ILE A 229 18.24 16.70 2.00
C ILE A 229 17.57 17.89 2.72
N THR A 230 16.70 17.65 3.70
CA THR A 230 16.07 18.74 4.45
C THR A 230 17.06 19.36 5.43
N GLU A 231 16.98 20.68 5.66
CA GLU A 231 17.75 21.40 6.67
C GLU A 231 16.97 21.58 7.98
N ASN A 232 15.66 21.30 7.97
CA ASN A 232 14.80 21.44 9.14
C ASN A 232 14.97 20.22 10.08
N GLU A 233 15.56 20.45 11.26
CA GLU A 233 15.82 19.39 12.26
C GLU A 233 14.54 18.75 12.82
N GLU A 234 13.46 19.51 13.00
CA GLU A 234 12.18 18.96 13.46
C GLU A 234 11.58 18.02 12.40
N GLU A 235 11.63 18.43 11.12
CA GLU A 235 11.21 17.56 10.01
C GLU A 235 12.08 16.29 9.92
N LYS A 236 13.40 16.40 10.15
CA LYS A 236 14.29 15.22 10.23
C LYS A 236 13.87 14.27 11.34
N ASP A 237 13.57 14.77 12.52
CA ASP A 237 13.20 13.93 13.66
C ASP A 237 11.85 13.26 13.45
N ILE A 238 10.88 13.97 12.87
CA ILE A 238 9.61 13.38 12.43
C ILE A 238 9.86 12.26 11.42
N LEU A 239 10.64 12.52 10.36
CA LEU A 239 10.97 11.53 9.33
C LEU A 239 11.72 10.32 9.91
N ARG A 240 12.65 10.53 10.86
CA ARG A 240 13.35 9.45 11.58
C ARG A 240 12.39 8.59 12.40
N ASN A 241 11.44 9.21 13.08
CA ASN A 241 10.44 8.51 13.88
C ASN A 241 9.48 7.70 13.00
N ILE A 242 9.02 8.28 11.90
CA ILE A 242 8.20 7.58 10.89
C ILE A 242 9.00 6.39 10.31
N TYR A 243 10.26 6.62 9.92
CA TYR A 243 11.14 5.58 9.40
C TYR A 243 11.29 4.38 10.33
N LYS A 244 11.53 4.63 11.64
CA LYS A 244 11.66 3.58 12.66
C LYS A 244 10.39 2.73 12.80
N LYS A 245 9.21 3.32 12.59
CA LYS A 245 7.92 2.60 12.67
C LYS A 245 7.65 1.75 11.42
N ILE A 246 8.12 2.18 10.25
CA ILE A 246 7.88 1.49 8.97
C ILE A 246 8.93 0.40 8.71
N ARG A 247 10.19 0.61 9.11
CA ARG A 247 11.30 -0.33 8.88
C ARG A 247 11.07 -1.65 9.60
#